data_AF-A0A4Q9KYC5-F1
#
_entry.id   AF-A0A4Q9KYC5-F1
#
_cell.length_a   1.000
_cell.length_b   1.000
_cell.length_c   1.000
_cell.angle_alpha   90.00
_cell.angle_beta   90.00
_cell.angle_gamma   90.00
#
_symmetry.space_group_name_H-M   'P 1'
#
loop_
_entity.id
_entity.type
_entity.pdbx_description
1 polymer ?
#
loop_
_entity_poly.entity_id
_entity_poly.type
_entity_poly.pdbx_seq_one_letter_code
_entity_poly.pdbx_strand_id
1 'polypeptide(L)'
;MPPKLPPKSVKEQKKELEEKMFGQKNKKKNLQLKKQMEKLKTLETVSKKKDDKKDERKETVQKVPVGVDPKTVPCKLFLQGNCKKTNCKFNHDISLEPKNEDQQVKLVCRFMLDAMNSGQYNSQWICPDKTCSDVHKLIDVDKENAEITLEEFLELSRQEIQENEKLTEETFMEWKKKKIEEQVEFEKKAREIKMKGTELFQFKPEVFKDDESALECDYRERCYSDEEDIIDKIAEMGIKNSKNV
;
A
#
# COMPACT_ATOMS: atom_id res chain seq x y z
N MET A 1 -22.82 53.77 -42.54
CA MET A 1 -21.71 52.86 -42.14
C MET A 1 -22.23 51.43 -42.21
N PRO A 2 -21.66 50.54 -43.06
CA PRO A 2 -22.18 49.18 -43.18
C PRO A 2 -21.84 48.32 -41.94
N PRO A 3 -22.78 47.47 -41.48
CA PRO A 3 -22.64 46.69 -40.25
C PRO A 3 -21.63 45.55 -40.39
N LYS A 4 -20.76 45.37 -39.37
CA LYS A 4 -19.75 44.30 -39.32
C LYS A 4 -20.42 42.96 -39.01
N LEU A 5 -20.27 41.99 -39.93
CA LEU A 5 -20.74 40.61 -39.78
C LEU A 5 -19.93 39.84 -38.72
N PRO A 6 -20.55 38.86 -38.01
CA PRO A 6 -19.87 38.07 -36.97
C PRO A 6 -18.80 37.11 -37.54
N PRO A 7 -17.78 36.76 -36.74
CA PRO A 7 -16.68 35.91 -37.20
C PRO A 7 -17.13 34.45 -37.46
N LYS A 8 -16.82 33.93 -38.66
CA LYS A 8 -17.13 32.56 -39.11
C LYS A 8 -16.45 31.49 -38.24
N SER A 9 -17.12 30.36 -38.03
CA SER A 9 -16.61 29.26 -37.19
C SER A 9 -15.40 28.53 -37.83
N VAL A 10 -14.53 27.94 -36.99
CA VAL A 10 -13.27 27.29 -37.45
C VAL A 10 -13.52 26.14 -38.43
N LYS A 11 -14.62 25.39 -38.26
CA LYS A 11 -15.01 24.30 -39.18
C LYS A 11 -15.43 24.83 -40.55
N GLU A 12 -16.12 25.97 -40.58
CA GLU A 12 -16.52 26.65 -41.81
C GLU A 12 -15.32 27.23 -42.56
N GLN A 13 -14.38 27.83 -41.84
CA GLN A 13 -13.13 28.34 -42.41
C GLN A 13 -12.29 27.20 -43.03
N LYS A 14 -12.28 26.03 -42.40
CA LYS A 14 -11.58 24.83 -42.92
C LYS A 14 -12.20 24.31 -44.22
N LYS A 15 -13.53 24.25 -44.28
CA LYS A 15 -14.27 23.83 -45.50
C LYS A 15 -14.08 24.83 -46.64
N GLU A 16 -14.14 26.13 -46.35
CA GLU A 16 -13.92 27.20 -47.34
C GLU A 16 -12.48 27.19 -47.89
N LEU A 17 -11.49 26.84 -47.06
CA LEU A 17 -10.09 26.69 -47.47
C LEU A 17 -9.85 25.39 -48.28
N GLU A 18 -10.57 24.30 -47.99
CA GLU A 18 -10.56 23.05 -48.78
C GLU A 18 -11.19 23.22 -50.17
N GLU A 19 -12.29 23.96 -50.27
CA GLU A 19 -12.92 24.26 -51.57
C GLU A 19 -12.04 25.18 -52.42
N LYS A 20 -11.39 26.19 -51.82
CA LYS A 20 -10.39 27.05 -52.50
C LYS A 20 -9.14 26.29 -52.93
N MET A 21 -8.82 25.20 -52.26
CA MET A 21 -7.69 24.31 -52.57
C MET A 21 -7.94 23.41 -53.78
N PHE A 22 -9.20 23.01 -54.00
CA PHE A 22 -9.59 22.13 -55.10
C PHE A 22 -9.55 22.82 -56.47
N GLY A 23 -9.71 24.15 -56.52
CA GLY A 23 -9.72 24.92 -57.78
C GLY A 23 -8.41 25.60 -58.19
N GLN A 24 -7.37 25.64 -57.35
CA GLN A 24 -6.17 26.46 -57.60
C GLN A 24 -5.04 25.70 -58.30
N LYS A 25 -4.86 25.97 -59.60
CA LYS A 25 -3.81 25.38 -60.48
C LYS A 25 -2.39 25.91 -60.21
N ASN A 26 -2.23 26.89 -59.32
CA ASN A 26 -0.95 27.57 -59.09
C ASN A 26 -0.21 26.99 -57.88
N LYS A 27 0.92 26.30 -58.14
CA LYS A 27 1.60 25.39 -57.19
C LYS A 27 2.05 26.05 -55.88
N LYS A 28 2.51 27.32 -55.92
CA LYS A 28 2.95 28.07 -54.72
C LYS A 28 1.80 28.48 -53.80
N LYS A 29 0.66 28.91 -54.35
CA LYS A 29 -0.53 29.32 -53.57
C LYS A 29 -1.21 28.11 -52.93
N ASN A 30 -1.25 26.99 -53.65
CA ASN A 30 -1.73 25.72 -53.14
C ASN A 30 -0.89 25.23 -51.94
N LEU A 31 0.44 25.38 -51.99
CA LEU A 31 1.31 25.04 -50.86
C LEU A 31 1.09 25.94 -49.63
N GLN A 32 0.82 27.24 -49.83
CA GLN A 32 0.49 28.16 -48.74
C GLN A 32 -0.85 27.83 -48.07
N LEU A 33 -1.86 27.49 -48.86
CA LEU A 33 -3.17 27.06 -48.36
C LEU A 33 -3.08 25.72 -47.60
N LYS A 34 -2.27 24.76 -48.07
CA LYS A 34 -1.98 23.53 -47.30
C LYS A 34 -1.36 23.83 -45.93
N LYS A 35 -0.38 24.74 -45.88
CA LYS A 35 0.25 25.16 -44.61
C LYS A 35 -0.74 25.85 -43.67
N GLN A 36 -1.71 26.61 -44.18
CA GLN A 36 -2.75 27.23 -43.35
C GLN A 36 -3.72 26.19 -42.77
N MET A 37 -4.11 25.20 -43.57
CA MET A 37 -4.95 24.08 -43.12
C MET A 37 -4.29 23.22 -42.04
N GLU A 38 -2.99 22.98 -42.15
CA GLU A 38 -2.20 22.23 -41.18
C GLU A 38 -2.06 23.00 -39.85
N LYS A 39 -1.86 24.32 -39.92
CA LYS A 39 -1.86 25.20 -38.73
C LYS A 39 -3.21 25.19 -38.00
N LEU A 40 -4.33 25.22 -38.73
CA LEU A 40 -5.66 25.15 -38.13
C LEU A 40 -5.95 23.76 -37.52
N LYS A 41 -5.50 22.67 -38.16
CA LYS A 41 -5.62 21.31 -37.61
C LYS A 41 -4.80 21.12 -36.33
N THR A 42 -3.58 21.66 -36.29
CA THR A 42 -2.71 21.58 -35.09
C THR A 42 -3.30 22.37 -33.91
N LEU A 43 -3.86 23.56 -34.16
CA LEU A 43 -4.59 24.33 -33.15
C LEU A 43 -5.81 23.57 -32.59
N GLU A 44 -6.61 22.89 -33.42
CA GLU A 44 -7.72 22.04 -32.97
C GLU A 44 -7.23 20.89 -32.07
N THR A 45 -6.10 20.26 -32.39
CA THR A 45 -5.54 19.16 -31.57
C THR A 45 -4.95 19.63 -30.25
N VAL A 46 -4.41 20.84 -30.18
CA VAL A 46 -3.87 21.43 -28.94
C VAL A 46 -4.99 21.89 -28.00
N SER A 47 -6.10 22.40 -28.55
CA SER A 47 -7.28 22.74 -27.73
C SER A 47 -7.93 21.50 -27.13
N LYS A 48 -8.07 20.41 -27.91
CA LYS A 48 -8.56 19.12 -27.36
C LYS A 48 -7.67 18.57 -26.24
N LYS A 49 -6.35 18.70 -26.36
CA LYS A 49 -5.39 18.31 -25.30
C LYS A 49 -5.44 19.18 -24.04
N LYS A 50 -6.04 20.37 -24.07
CA LYS A 50 -6.24 21.22 -22.89
C LYS A 50 -7.53 20.90 -22.14
N ASP A 51 -8.54 20.38 -22.83
CA ASP A 51 -9.79 19.94 -22.20
C ASP A 51 -9.65 18.55 -21.55
N ASP A 52 -8.83 17.65 -22.11
CA ASP A 52 -8.51 16.34 -21.49
C ASP A 52 -7.61 16.43 -20.24
N LYS A 53 -7.04 17.61 -19.93
CA LYS A 53 -6.14 17.81 -18.77
C LYS A 53 -6.77 18.61 -17.62
N LYS A 54 -8.09 18.81 -17.64
CA LYS A 54 -8.85 19.43 -16.54
C LYS A 54 -9.72 18.43 -15.75
N ASP A 55 -9.80 17.17 -16.19
CA ASP A 55 -10.53 16.09 -15.49
C ASP A 55 -9.62 15.04 -14.82
N GLU A 56 -8.32 15.33 -14.69
CA GLU A 56 -7.44 14.56 -13.81
C GLU A 56 -7.34 15.24 -12.43
N ARG A 57 -8.50 15.54 -11.82
CA ARG A 57 -8.53 15.73 -10.38
C ARG A 57 -8.31 14.35 -9.79
N LYS A 58 -7.06 14.02 -9.45
CA LYS A 58 -6.68 12.78 -8.73
C LYS A 58 -7.74 12.48 -7.68
N GLU A 59 -8.65 11.57 -8.00
CA GLU A 59 -9.63 11.07 -7.06
C GLU A 59 -8.80 10.32 -6.03
N THR A 60 -8.77 10.82 -4.80
CA THR A 60 -8.00 10.25 -3.71
C THR A 60 -8.63 8.93 -3.32
N VAL A 61 -8.37 7.88 -4.11
CA VAL A 61 -8.87 6.52 -3.86
C VAL A 61 -8.38 6.11 -2.47
N GLN A 62 -9.32 6.00 -1.54
CA GLN A 62 -9.08 5.59 -0.17
C GLN A 62 -8.70 4.12 -0.17
N LYS A 63 -7.39 3.85 -0.03
CA LYS A 63 -6.87 2.49 0.19
C LYS A 63 -7.23 2.07 1.61
N VAL A 64 -7.84 0.91 1.76
CA VAL A 64 -8.16 0.28 3.05
C VAL A 64 -7.17 -0.86 3.25
N PRO A 65 -6.60 -1.02 4.46
CA PRO A 65 -5.74 -2.16 4.79
C PRO A 65 -6.44 -3.49 4.51
N VAL A 66 -5.67 -4.50 4.11
CA VAL A 66 -6.19 -5.85 3.84
C VAL A 66 -6.79 -6.42 5.13
N GLY A 67 -8.03 -6.93 5.07
CA GLY A 67 -8.76 -7.46 6.23
C GLY A 67 -9.77 -6.50 6.88
N VAL A 68 -9.76 -5.21 6.54
CA VAL A 68 -10.78 -4.25 7.02
C VAL A 68 -11.89 -4.09 5.98
N ASP A 69 -13.12 -4.41 6.38
CA ASP A 69 -14.28 -4.30 5.50
C ASP A 69 -14.47 -2.86 4.99
N PRO A 70 -14.60 -2.63 3.67
CA PRO A 70 -14.73 -1.27 3.14
C PRO A 70 -15.90 -0.47 3.73
N LYS A 71 -16.95 -1.13 4.21
CA LYS A 71 -18.12 -0.51 4.82
C LYS A 71 -17.94 -0.14 6.30
N THR A 72 -16.90 -0.59 6.98
CA THR A 72 -16.58 -0.11 8.34
C THR A 72 -15.80 1.19 8.30
N VAL A 73 -15.16 1.50 7.16
CA VAL A 73 -14.40 2.72 6.96
C VAL A 73 -15.30 3.85 6.45
N PRO A 74 -15.28 5.05 7.07
CA PRO A 74 -16.08 6.18 6.61
C PRO A 74 -15.60 6.69 5.25
N CYS A 75 -16.56 7.02 4.40
CA CYS A 75 -16.32 7.56 3.06
C CYS A 75 -15.73 8.97 3.14
N LYS A 76 -14.48 9.16 2.72
CA LYS A 76 -13.84 10.49 2.68
C LYS A 76 -14.63 11.51 1.87
N LEU A 77 -15.24 11.08 0.76
CA LEU A 77 -16.06 11.96 -0.08
C LEU A 77 -17.37 12.35 0.63
N PHE A 78 -17.93 11.50 1.49
CA PHE A 78 -19.12 11.81 2.27
C PHE A 78 -18.80 12.78 3.40
N LEU A 79 -17.69 12.56 4.12
CA LEU A 79 -17.18 13.53 5.12
C LEU A 79 -16.92 14.91 4.49
N GLN A 80 -16.47 14.96 3.23
CA GLN A 80 -16.26 16.19 2.47
C GLN A 80 -17.54 16.75 1.80
N GLY A 81 -18.70 16.14 2.02
CA GLY A 81 -19.99 16.58 1.46
C GLY A 81 -20.16 16.35 -0.05
N ASN A 82 -19.25 15.62 -0.69
CA ASN A 82 -19.19 15.41 -2.14
C ASN A 82 -19.73 14.04 -2.60
N CYS A 83 -20.02 13.12 -1.68
CA CYS A 83 -20.61 11.82 -2.02
C CYS A 83 -22.14 11.83 -1.97
N LYS A 84 -22.78 11.53 -3.10
CA LYS A 84 -24.26 11.41 -3.24
C LYS A 84 -24.74 9.99 -3.53
N LYS A 85 -23.87 8.98 -3.44
CA LYS A 85 -24.19 7.59 -3.77
C LYS A 85 -24.92 6.93 -2.60
N THR A 86 -26.10 6.37 -2.82
CA THR A 86 -26.87 5.64 -1.80
C THR A 86 -26.26 4.28 -1.46
N ASN A 87 -25.62 3.62 -2.43
CA ASN A 87 -24.89 2.36 -2.23
C ASN A 87 -23.37 2.60 -2.37
N CYS A 88 -22.79 3.35 -1.42
CA CYS A 88 -21.36 3.62 -1.41
C CYS A 88 -20.56 2.42 -0.91
N LYS A 89 -19.34 2.23 -1.46
CA LYS A 89 -18.40 1.18 -1.00
C LYS A 89 -17.93 1.42 0.45
N PHE A 90 -17.94 2.69 0.87
CA PHE A 90 -17.53 3.17 2.19
C PHE A 90 -18.72 3.69 3.00
N ASN A 91 -18.62 3.71 4.32
CA ASN A 91 -19.72 4.09 5.21
C ASN A 91 -20.14 5.56 5.06
N HIS A 92 -21.44 5.84 5.12
CA HIS A 92 -22.05 7.18 5.09
C HIS A 92 -22.69 7.57 6.44
N ASP A 93 -22.34 6.90 7.53
CA ASP A 93 -22.76 7.30 8.87
C ASP A 93 -21.66 8.12 9.55
N ILE A 94 -21.93 9.41 9.78
CA ILE A 94 -21.03 10.35 10.48
C ILE A 94 -20.87 9.97 11.96
N SER A 95 -21.74 9.11 12.51
CA SER A 95 -21.62 8.65 13.91
C SER A 95 -20.44 7.72 14.15
N LEU A 96 -19.79 7.24 13.08
CA LEU A 96 -18.62 6.36 13.13
C LEU A 96 -17.31 7.11 12.87
N GLU A 97 -17.28 8.44 13.00
CA GLU A 97 -15.98 9.05 13.30
C GLU A 97 -15.38 8.24 14.46
N PRO A 98 -14.15 7.68 14.30
CA PRO A 98 -13.48 7.13 15.46
C PRO A 98 -13.52 8.26 16.44
N LYS A 99 -14.15 8.02 17.58
CA LYS A 99 -14.00 8.92 18.69
C LYS A 99 -12.51 8.87 19.01
N ASN A 100 -11.75 9.74 18.35
CA ASN A 100 -10.66 10.46 18.97
C ASN A 100 -11.34 11.37 20.02
N GLU A 101 -12.12 10.76 20.92
CA GLU A 101 -12.01 11.11 22.32
C GLU A 101 -10.50 11.12 22.50
N ASP A 102 -9.93 12.29 22.76
CA ASP A 102 -8.68 12.36 23.48
C ASP A 102 -8.93 11.50 24.72
N GLN A 103 -8.73 10.19 24.60
CA GLN A 103 -8.62 9.28 25.72
C GLN A 103 -7.30 9.71 26.33
N GLN A 104 -7.37 10.81 27.09
CA GLN A 104 -6.31 11.27 27.93
C GLN A 104 -5.95 10.03 28.73
N VAL A 105 -4.78 9.47 28.40
CA VAL A 105 -4.26 8.28 29.04
C VAL A 105 -4.24 8.57 30.52
N LYS A 106 -5.16 7.94 31.26
CA LYS A 106 -5.28 8.15 32.69
C LYS A 106 -4.03 7.55 33.32
N LEU A 107 -3.25 8.38 33.99
CA LEU A 107 -2.06 7.93 34.69
C LEU A 107 -2.45 7.11 35.92
N VAL A 108 -1.51 6.32 36.40
CA VAL A 108 -1.66 5.54 37.64
C VAL A 108 -1.53 6.49 38.83
N CYS A 109 -2.47 6.44 39.78
CA CYS A 109 -2.46 7.31 40.95
C CYS A 109 -1.18 7.13 41.79
N ARG A 110 -0.50 8.23 42.12
CA ARG A 110 0.72 8.21 42.93
C ARG A 110 0.52 7.56 44.30
N PHE A 111 -0.58 7.87 44.98
CA PHE A 111 -0.89 7.28 46.29
C PHE A 111 -1.15 5.76 46.21
N MET A 112 -1.61 5.28 45.05
CA MET A 112 -1.78 3.84 44.82
C MET A 112 -0.42 3.16 44.72
N LEU A 113 0.53 3.75 44.00
CA LEU A 113 1.91 3.23 43.93
C LEU A 113 2.57 3.22 45.31
N ASP A 114 2.39 4.27 46.11
CA ASP A 114 2.92 4.33 47.48
C ASP A 114 2.28 3.25 48.38
N ALA A 115 0.98 2.99 48.24
CA ALA A 115 0.28 1.92 48.96
C ALA A 115 0.74 0.52 48.54
N MET A 116 1.03 0.32 47.25
CA MET A 116 1.58 -0.94 46.73
C MET A 116 2.99 -1.18 47.25
N ASN A 117 3.86 -0.17 47.18
CA ASN A 117 5.25 -0.25 47.65
C ASN A 117 5.35 -0.45 49.17
N SER A 118 4.36 0.03 49.92
CA SER A 118 4.25 -0.18 51.37
C SER A 118 3.49 -1.45 51.77
N GLY A 119 2.94 -2.20 50.81
CA GLY A 119 2.16 -3.41 51.06
C GLY A 119 0.80 -3.17 51.72
N GLN A 120 0.31 -1.93 51.72
CA GLN A 120 -0.98 -1.54 52.30
C GLN A 120 -2.12 -1.56 51.27
N TYR A 121 -1.81 -1.86 50.02
CA TYR A 121 -2.82 -2.00 48.97
C TYR A 121 -3.63 -3.28 49.15
N ASN A 122 -4.95 -3.13 49.32
CA ASN A 122 -5.92 -4.21 49.36
C ASN A 122 -7.13 -3.86 48.48
N SER A 123 -8.02 -4.82 48.25
CA SER A 123 -9.20 -4.60 47.38
C SER A 123 -10.17 -3.51 47.88
N GLN A 124 -10.01 -3.04 49.12
CA GLN A 124 -10.80 -1.97 49.74
C GLN A 124 -10.03 -0.66 49.87
N TRP A 125 -8.84 -0.56 49.26
CA TRP A 125 -8.01 0.62 49.35
C TRP A 125 -8.66 1.77 48.59
N ILE A 126 -8.79 2.91 49.26
CA ILE A 126 -9.38 4.14 48.72
C ILE A 126 -8.30 5.21 48.73
N CYS A 127 -8.17 5.95 47.62
CA CYS A 127 -7.22 7.04 47.52
C CYS A 127 -7.48 8.09 48.64
N PRO A 128 -6.42 8.55 49.34
CA PRO A 128 -6.54 9.64 50.30
C PRO A 128 -7.10 10.94 49.70
N ASP A 129 -6.86 11.18 48.41
CA ASP A 129 -7.47 12.24 47.64
C ASP A 129 -8.77 11.76 46.98
N LYS A 130 -9.90 12.23 47.50
CA LYS A 130 -11.25 11.89 47.02
C LYS A 130 -11.58 12.50 45.64
N THR A 131 -10.78 13.45 45.18
CA THR A 131 -10.96 14.16 43.89
C THR A 131 -9.92 13.80 42.84
N CYS A 132 -9.12 12.76 43.09
CA CYS A 132 -8.07 12.35 42.17
C CYS A 132 -8.64 11.82 40.83
N SER A 133 -8.08 12.30 39.71
CA SER A 133 -8.50 11.97 38.34
C SER A 133 -7.84 10.69 37.79
N ASP A 134 -6.91 10.12 38.54
CA ASP A 134 -6.05 9.01 38.11
C ASP A 134 -6.67 7.63 38.36
N VAL A 135 -6.03 6.56 37.86
CA VAL A 135 -6.49 5.18 38.03
C VAL A 135 -6.21 4.68 39.46
N HIS A 136 -7.25 4.17 40.13
CA HIS A 136 -7.20 3.72 41.54
C HIS A 136 -7.41 2.21 41.75
N LYS A 137 -7.52 1.43 40.66
CA LYS A 137 -7.74 -0.02 40.73
C LYS A 137 -6.82 -0.71 39.73
N LEU A 138 -6.15 -1.78 40.14
CA LEU A 138 -5.51 -2.68 39.19
C LEU A 138 -6.58 -3.34 38.33
N ILE A 139 -6.41 -3.21 37.02
CA ILE A 139 -7.15 -4.00 36.04
C ILE A 139 -6.35 -5.29 35.89
N ASP A 140 -6.93 -6.40 36.31
CA ASP A 140 -6.35 -7.70 36.07
C ASP A 140 -6.43 -7.96 34.55
N VAL A 141 -5.30 -7.85 33.86
CA VAL A 141 -5.20 -8.24 32.46
C VAL A 141 -4.94 -9.75 32.45
N ASP A 142 -5.87 -10.51 31.89
CA ASP A 142 -5.71 -11.95 31.73
C ASP A 142 -4.44 -12.21 30.91
N LYS A 143 -3.48 -12.95 31.50
CA LYS A 143 -2.16 -13.23 30.90
C LYS A 143 -2.23 -13.92 29.52
N GLU A 144 -3.39 -14.45 29.16
CA GLU A 144 -3.64 -15.20 27.93
C GLU A 144 -3.98 -14.28 26.72
N ASN A 145 -4.37 -13.02 26.96
CA ASN A 145 -4.74 -12.05 25.90
C ASN A 145 -3.71 -10.93 25.71
N ALA A 146 -2.51 -11.06 26.30
CA ALA A 146 -1.42 -10.15 26.01
C ALA A 146 -0.80 -10.53 24.66
N GLU A 147 -1.47 -10.15 23.57
CA GLU A 147 -0.87 -10.15 22.24
C GLU A 147 0.31 -9.15 22.28
N ILE A 148 1.51 -9.70 22.49
CA ILE A 148 2.76 -8.92 22.47
C ILE A 148 2.85 -8.30 21.08
N THR A 149 2.87 -6.97 21.03
CA THR A 149 3.01 -6.26 19.76
C THR A 149 4.32 -6.64 19.08
N LEU A 150 4.38 -6.60 17.75
CA LEU A 150 5.62 -6.91 17.02
C LEU A 150 6.79 -6.06 17.53
N GLU A 151 6.51 -4.80 17.86
CA GLU A 151 7.45 -3.85 18.43
C GLU A 151 7.97 -4.33 19.79
N GLU A 152 7.09 -4.76 20.69
CA GLU A 152 7.45 -5.27 22.01
C GLU A 152 8.23 -6.60 21.91
N PHE A 153 7.87 -7.47 20.97
CA PHE A 153 8.64 -8.69 20.68
C PHE A 153 10.06 -8.38 20.19
N LEU A 154 10.21 -7.39 19.30
CA LEU A 154 11.51 -6.94 18.81
C LEU A 154 12.36 -6.31 19.93
N GLU A 155 11.75 -5.60 20.87
CA GLU A 155 12.43 -5.02 22.03
C GLU A 155 12.90 -6.10 23.01
N LEU A 156 12.07 -7.11 23.28
CA LEU A 156 12.46 -8.27 24.09
C LEU A 156 13.60 -9.06 23.43
N SER A 157 13.49 -9.34 22.13
CA SER A 157 14.53 -10.03 21.36
C SER A 157 15.85 -9.27 21.37
N ARG A 158 15.82 -7.94 21.30
CA ARG A 158 17.02 -7.10 21.41
C ARG A 158 17.67 -7.16 22.79
N GLN A 159 16.89 -7.27 23.85
CA GLN A 159 17.41 -7.43 25.22
C GLN A 159 18.04 -8.80 25.43
N GLU A 160 17.51 -9.82 24.76
CA GLU A 160 18.01 -11.19 24.81
C GLU A 160 19.34 -11.37 24.04
N ILE A 161 19.57 -10.57 22.99
CA ILE A 161 20.85 -10.53 22.28
C ILE A 161 21.90 -9.84 23.16
N GLN A 162 22.63 -10.64 23.94
CA GLN A 162 23.65 -10.16 24.88
C GLN A 162 24.95 -9.73 24.19
N GLU A 163 25.29 -10.32 23.03
CA GLU A 163 26.51 -10.01 22.28
C GLU A 163 26.18 -9.38 20.92
N ASN A 164 26.49 -8.10 20.80
CA ASN A 164 26.43 -7.39 19.52
C ASN A 164 27.75 -7.57 18.79
N GLU A 165 27.89 -8.67 18.05
CA GLU A 165 29.01 -8.83 17.12
C GLU A 165 28.95 -7.72 16.07
N LYS A 166 30.05 -6.97 15.92
CA LYS A 166 30.11 -5.88 14.94
C LYS A 166 30.01 -6.49 13.56
N LEU A 167 29.05 -6.03 12.77
CA LEU A 167 28.94 -6.40 11.37
C LEU A 167 30.17 -5.84 10.61
N THR A 168 31.13 -6.71 10.30
CA THR A 168 32.30 -6.40 9.48
C THR A 168 32.04 -6.87 8.05
N GLU A 169 32.83 -6.40 7.09
CA GLU A 169 32.70 -6.84 5.69
C GLU A 169 32.93 -8.36 5.56
N GLU A 170 33.85 -8.91 6.36
CA GLU A 170 34.16 -10.34 6.39
C GLU A 170 32.98 -11.16 6.91
N THR A 171 32.38 -10.78 8.05
CA THR A 171 31.20 -11.48 8.60
C THR A 171 29.97 -11.37 7.70
N PHE A 172 29.79 -10.23 7.02
CA PHE A 172 28.73 -10.05 6.03
C PHE A 172 28.93 -10.94 4.78
N MET A 173 30.16 -11.07 4.29
CA MET A 173 30.48 -11.93 3.14
C MET A 173 30.29 -13.41 3.47
N GLU A 174 30.62 -13.85 4.68
CA GLU A 174 30.31 -15.20 5.16
C GLU A 174 28.81 -15.44 5.26
N TRP A 175 28.05 -14.52 5.85
CA TRP A 175 26.59 -14.59 5.89
C TRP A 175 25.98 -14.65 4.49
N LYS A 176 26.45 -13.80 3.57
CA LYS A 176 25.98 -13.75 2.18
C LYS A 176 26.28 -15.05 1.44
N LYS A 177 27.47 -15.62 1.63
CA LYS A 177 27.84 -16.93 1.07
C LYS A 177 26.92 -18.03 1.61
N LYS A 178 26.67 -18.03 2.92
CA LYS A 178 25.76 -18.97 3.59
C LYS A 178 24.34 -18.87 3.05
N LYS A 179 23.82 -17.65 2.86
CA LYS A 179 22.48 -17.43 2.29
C LYS A 179 22.36 -17.84 0.83
N ILE A 180 23.42 -17.64 0.02
CA ILE A 180 23.45 -18.12 -1.36
C ILE A 180 23.47 -19.66 -1.42
N GLU A 181 24.26 -20.30 -0.55
CA GLU A 181 24.33 -21.76 -0.47
C GLU A 181 22.99 -22.38 -0.05
N GLU A 182 22.33 -21.81 0.96
CA GLU A 182 20.98 -22.19 1.40
C GLU A 182 19.96 -22.08 0.24
N GLN A 183 20.01 -20.98 -0.53
CA GLN A 183 19.14 -20.78 -1.69
C GLN A 183 19.41 -21.81 -2.80
N VAL A 184 20.67 -22.13 -3.07
CA VAL A 184 21.06 -23.14 -4.07
C VAL A 184 20.61 -24.54 -3.63
N GLU A 185 20.72 -24.85 -2.34
CA GLU A 185 20.25 -26.13 -1.80
C GLU A 185 18.73 -26.26 -1.91
N PHE A 186 18.00 -25.19 -1.58
CA PHE A 186 16.55 -25.13 -1.77
C PHE A 186 16.16 -25.30 -3.25
N GLU A 187 16.83 -24.60 -4.17
CA GLU A 187 16.57 -24.74 -5.59
C GLU A 187 16.89 -26.15 -6.11
N LYS A 188 17.94 -26.78 -5.59
CA LYS A 188 18.29 -28.18 -5.93
C LYS A 188 17.20 -29.13 -5.42
N LYS A 189 16.74 -28.99 -4.17
CA LYS A 189 15.62 -29.77 -3.61
C LYS A 189 14.34 -29.56 -4.41
N ALA A 190 14.01 -28.33 -4.79
CA ALA A 190 12.86 -28.01 -5.62
C ALA A 190 12.96 -28.63 -7.03
N ARG A 191 14.15 -28.63 -7.64
CA ARG A 191 14.40 -29.23 -8.97
C ARG A 191 14.32 -30.76 -8.94
N GLU A 192 14.69 -31.39 -7.83
CA GLU A 192 14.52 -32.82 -7.62
C GLU A 192 13.03 -33.21 -7.51
N ILE A 193 12.16 -32.29 -7.08
CA ILE A 193 10.70 -32.44 -7.04
C ILE A 193 10.09 -32.01 -8.40
N LYS A 194 10.40 -32.75 -9.47
CA LYS A 194 9.85 -32.50 -10.82
C LYS A 194 8.72 -33.46 -11.23
N MET A 195 8.47 -34.49 -10.43
CA MET A 195 7.44 -35.51 -10.70
C MET A 195 6.07 -35.04 -10.20
N LYS A 196 4.98 -35.65 -10.69
CA LYS A 196 3.64 -35.33 -10.18
C LYS A 196 3.55 -35.74 -8.71
N GLY A 197 2.86 -34.95 -7.88
CA GLY A 197 2.77 -35.19 -6.43
C GLY A 197 2.39 -36.64 -6.06
N THR A 198 1.48 -37.27 -6.79
CA THR A 198 1.08 -38.67 -6.58
C THR A 198 2.20 -39.68 -6.86
N GLU A 199 3.10 -39.40 -7.80
CA GLU A 199 4.24 -40.26 -8.12
C GLU A 199 5.33 -40.13 -7.04
N LEU A 200 5.52 -38.93 -6.47
CA LEU A 200 6.45 -38.73 -5.35
C LEU A 200 6.10 -39.59 -4.13
N PHE A 201 4.81 -39.76 -3.81
CA PHE A 201 4.36 -40.63 -2.71
C PHE A 201 4.69 -42.12 -2.91
N GLN A 202 4.77 -42.59 -4.16
CA GLN A 202 5.05 -44.00 -4.47
C GLN A 202 6.55 -44.28 -4.62
N PHE A 203 7.29 -43.36 -5.25
CA PHE A 203 8.69 -43.58 -5.62
C PHE A 203 9.70 -42.99 -4.63
N LYS A 204 9.31 -41.99 -3.82
CA LYS A 204 10.19 -41.37 -2.84
C LYS A 204 9.45 -40.92 -1.56
N PRO A 205 8.87 -41.86 -0.78
CA PRO A 205 8.09 -41.54 0.43
C PRO A 205 8.87 -40.77 1.50
N GLU A 206 10.20 -40.89 1.52
CA GLU A 206 11.06 -40.25 2.52
C GLU A 206 11.09 -38.72 2.42
N VAL A 207 10.69 -38.14 1.29
CA VAL A 207 10.61 -36.68 1.08
C VAL A 207 9.43 -36.06 1.82
N PHE A 208 8.45 -36.88 2.26
CA PHE A 208 7.27 -36.45 3.02
C PHE A 208 7.41 -36.68 4.52
N LYS A 209 8.65 -36.75 5.02
CA LYS A 209 8.88 -36.68 6.45
C LYS A 209 8.81 -35.21 6.84
N ASP A 210 7.68 -34.84 7.42
CA ASP A 210 7.50 -33.54 8.07
C ASP A 210 8.66 -33.30 9.03
N ASP A 211 9.37 -32.19 8.84
CA ASP A 211 10.39 -31.76 9.79
C ASP A 211 9.72 -31.29 11.09
N GLU A 212 10.50 -31.19 12.16
CA GLU A 212 9.98 -30.81 13.49
C GLU A 212 9.32 -29.41 13.49
N SER A 213 9.67 -28.55 12.50
CA SER A 213 9.06 -27.23 12.26
C SER A 213 7.72 -27.24 11.52
N ALA A 214 7.33 -28.36 10.88
CA ALA A 214 6.06 -28.46 10.18
C ALA A 214 4.85 -28.42 11.13
N LEU A 215 5.05 -28.79 12.41
CA LEU A 215 4.02 -28.73 13.45
C LEU A 215 3.69 -27.30 13.90
N GLU A 216 4.60 -26.34 13.69
CA GLU A 216 4.46 -24.96 14.18
C GLU A 216 3.91 -23.99 13.11
N CYS A 217 3.74 -24.47 11.87
CA CYS A 217 3.09 -23.69 10.82
C CYS A 217 1.57 -23.73 10.97
N ASP A 218 0.93 -22.63 11.42
CA ASP A 218 -0.52 -22.48 11.29
C ASP A 218 -0.90 -22.26 9.81
N TYR A 219 -1.22 -23.37 9.12
CA TYR A 219 -1.66 -23.38 7.73
C TYR A 219 -2.93 -22.56 7.48
N ARG A 220 -3.62 -22.09 8.53
CA ARG A 220 -4.82 -21.24 8.42
C ARG A 220 -4.49 -19.77 8.19
N GLU A 221 -3.31 -19.31 8.58
CA GLU A 221 -2.91 -17.89 8.54
C GLU A 221 -2.08 -17.53 7.30
N ARG A 222 -1.73 -18.50 6.45
CA ARG A 222 -1.08 -18.27 5.16
C ARG A 222 -2.09 -17.71 4.13
N CYS A 223 -2.47 -16.45 4.33
CA CYS A 223 -3.14 -15.65 3.34
C CYS A 223 -2.25 -15.57 2.09
N TYR A 224 -2.75 -16.11 0.98
CA TYR A 224 -2.23 -15.90 -0.36
C TYR A 224 -2.16 -14.39 -0.65
N SER A 225 -0.98 -13.79 -0.53
CA SER A 225 -0.68 -12.50 -1.13
C SER A 225 0.66 -12.58 -1.85
N ASP A 226 0.56 -12.81 -3.15
CA ASP A 226 1.41 -12.25 -4.21
C ASP A 226 2.91 -12.63 -4.21
N GLU A 227 3.21 -13.91 -4.43
CA GLU A 227 4.52 -14.34 -4.96
C GLU A 227 4.69 -14.02 -6.46
N GLU A 228 3.60 -13.71 -7.18
CA GLU A 228 3.67 -13.36 -8.61
C GLU A 228 4.24 -11.94 -8.86
N ASP A 229 4.19 -11.04 -7.88
CA ASP A 229 4.62 -9.64 -8.03
C ASP A 229 6.13 -9.41 -7.79
N ILE A 230 6.85 -10.38 -7.22
CA ILE A 230 8.27 -10.24 -6.86
C ILE A 230 9.17 -10.56 -8.05
N ILE A 231 8.81 -11.57 -8.85
CA ILE A 231 9.58 -12.01 -10.02
C ILE A 231 9.59 -10.92 -11.10
N ASP A 232 8.46 -10.27 -11.33
CA ASP A 232 8.33 -9.19 -12.32
C ASP A 232 9.09 -7.92 -11.90
N LYS A 233 9.13 -7.59 -10.61
CA LYS A 233 9.92 -6.47 -10.08
C LYS A 233 11.43 -6.71 -10.16
N ILE A 234 11.89 -7.96 -10.03
CA ILE A 234 13.32 -8.31 -10.18
C ILE A 234 13.75 -8.19 -11.66
N ALA A 235 12.86 -8.53 -12.60
CA ALA A 235 13.11 -8.36 -14.03
C ALA A 235 13.19 -6.88 -14.45
N GLU A 236 12.37 -6.00 -13.85
CA GLU A 236 12.40 -4.56 -14.11
C GLU A 236 13.64 -3.85 -13.56
N MET A 237 14.30 -4.39 -12.52
CA MET A 237 15.48 -3.79 -11.89
C MET A 237 16.82 -4.02 -12.63
N GLY A 238 16.81 -4.67 -13.80
CA GLY A 238 17.92 -4.57 -14.77
C GLY A 238 19.30 -5.00 -14.25
N ILE A 239 19.39 -6.01 -13.38
CA ILE A 239 20.67 -6.57 -12.94
C ILE A 239 21.26 -7.40 -14.08
N LYS A 240 22.06 -6.74 -14.92
CA LYS A 240 22.84 -7.39 -15.98
C LYS A 240 23.88 -8.30 -15.34
N ASN A 241 23.72 -9.61 -15.52
CA ASN A 241 24.76 -10.59 -15.26
C ASN A 241 25.99 -10.28 -16.13
N SER A 242 27.01 -9.69 -15.50
CA SER A 242 28.35 -9.57 -16.05
C SER A 242 29.06 -10.91 -15.96
N LYS A 243 28.87 -11.79 -16.95
CA LYS A 243 29.84 -12.85 -17.27
C LYS A 243 29.88 -13.06 -18.79
N ASN A 244 30.79 -12.35 -19.42
CA ASN A 244 31.35 -12.72 -20.70
C ASN A 244 32.83 -12.31 -20.69
N VAL A 245 33.68 -13.14 -20.07
CA VAL A 245 35.10 -13.44 -20.35
C VAL A 245 35.42 -14.73 -19.60
#